data_AF-A0A227GQJ1-F1
#
_entry.id   AF-A0A227GQJ1-F1
#
_cell.length_a   1.000
_cell.length_b   1.000
_cell.length_c   1.000
_cell.angle_alpha   90.00
_cell.angle_beta   90.00
_cell.angle_gamma   90.00
#
_symmetry.space_group_name_H-M   'P 1'
#
loop_
_entity.id
_entity.type
_entity.pdbx_description
1 polymer ?
#
loop_
_entity_poly.entity_id
_entity_poly.type
_entity_poly.pdbx_seq_one_letter_code
_entity_poly.pdbx_strand_id
1 'polypeptide(L)' 'KGQTVSVCSTGIGAPSMIIAVEELKQCGVTHVVRVGSAGAMQSQIQLGELIVAEGAVRDEGGSKSYVDSAYPA' A
#
# COMPACT_ATOMS: atom_id res chain seq x y z
N LYS A 1 14.93 -12.60 12.03
CA LYS A 1 15.61 -13.29 10.90
C LYS A 1 15.20 -14.76 10.96
N GLY A 2 14.90 -15.39 9.82
CA GLY A 2 14.50 -16.80 9.76
C GLY A 2 12.99 -17.08 9.67
N GLN A 3 12.19 -16.11 9.24
CA GLN A 3 10.78 -16.33 8.89
C GLN A 3 10.64 -16.30 7.37
N THR A 4 9.94 -17.27 6.80
CA THR A 4 9.61 -17.28 5.37
C THR A 4 8.59 -16.19 5.10
N VAL A 5 8.85 -15.41 4.04
CA VAL A 5 7.93 -14.37 3.58
C VAL A 5 7.62 -14.62 2.11
N SER A 6 6.36 -14.40 1.74
CA SER A 6 5.95 -14.37 0.33
C SER A 6 6.17 -12.97 -0.23
N VAL A 7 6.52 -12.90 -1.52
CA VAL A 7 6.70 -11.63 -2.24
C VAL A 7 5.77 -11.63 -3.45
N CYS A 8 4.95 -10.60 -3.57
CA CYS A 8 3.97 -10.43 -4.65
C CYS A 8 4.07 -9.00 -5.19
N SER A 9 4.22 -8.87 -6.51
CA SER A 9 4.10 -7.57 -7.18
C SER A 9 2.62 -7.21 -7.35
N THR A 10 2.30 -5.93 -7.23
CA THR A 10 0.90 -5.45 -7.26
C THR A 10 0.59 -4.57 -8.48
N GLY A 11 1.57 -4.35 -9.37
CA GLY A 11 1.43 -3.41 -10.48
C GLY A 11 1.35 -1.94 -10.04
N ILE A 12 0.99 -1.06 -10.97
CA ILE A 12 0.82 0.38 -10.73
C ILE A 12 -0.67 0.67 -10.53
N GLY A 13 -0.99 1.42 -9.47
CA GLY A 13 -2.33 1.93 -9.19
C GLY A 13 -3.09 1.11 -8.15
N ALA A 14 -4.10 1.74 -7.55
CA ALA A 14 -4.93 1.08 -6.55
C ALA A 14 -5.77 -0.08 -7.11
N PRO A 15 -6.36 -0.03 -8.32
CA PRO A 15 -7.13 -1.16 -8.84
C PRO A 15 -6.35 -2.48 -8.89
N SER A 16 -5.09 -2.46 -9.36
CA SER A 16 -4.25 -3.65 -9.43
C SER A 16 -3.79 -4.11 -8.03
N MET A 17 -3.50 -3.17 -7.14
CA MET A 17 -3.13 -3.48 -5.75
C MET A 17 -4.29 -4.12 -4.98
N ILE A 18 -5.51 -3.64 -5.18
CA ILE A 18 -6.72 -4.18 -4.56
C ILE A 18 -6.93 -5.64 -4.98
N ILE A 19 -6.80 -5.96 -6.29
CA ILE A 19 -6.92 -7.34 -6.78
C ILE A 19 -5.92 -8.26 -6.04
N ALA A 20 -4.65 -7.87 -6.02
CA ALA A 20 -3.61 -8.66 -5.38
C ALA A 20 -3.86 -8.85 -3.87
N VAL A 21 -4.25 -7.79 -3.15
CA VAL A 21 -4.51 -7.88 -1.71
C VAL A 21 -5.74 -8.74 -1.40
N GLU A 22 -6.79 -8.65 -2.21
CA GLU A 22 -7.99 -9.47 -2.07
C GLU A 22 -7.67 -10.97 -2.29
N GLU A 23 -6.94 -11.30 -3.34
CA GLU A 23 -6.52 -12.68 -3.63
C GLU A 23 -5.57 -13.22 -2.55
N LEU A 24 -4.62 -12.41 -2.07
CA LEU A 24 -3.73 -12.78 -0.97
C LEU A 24 -4.53 -13.02 0.33
N LYS A 25 -5.55 -12.20 0.60
CA LYS A 25 -6.44 -12.41 1.75
C LYS A 25 -7.18 -13.74 1.64
N GLN A 26 -7.67 -14.11 0.45
CA GLN A 26 -8.31 -15.41 0.20
C GLN A 26 -7.31 -16.58 0.36
N CYS A 27 -6.04 -16.37 0.06
CA CYS A 27 -4.95 -17.33 0.32
C CYS A 27 -4.54 -17.43 1.80
N GLY A 28 -5.19 -16.70 2.70
CA GLY A 28 -4.92 -16.77 4.15
C GLY A 28 -3.86 -15.78 4.65
N VAL A 29 -3.44 -14.80 3.85
CA VAL A 29 -2.53 -13.74 4.32
C VAL A 29 -3.22 -12.88 5.38
N THR A 30 -2.51 -12.63 6.48
CA THR A 30 -2.98 -11.85 7.62
C THR A 30 -2.28 -10.51 7.76
N HIS A 31 -1.08 -10.36 7.18
CA HIS A 31 -0.24 -9.18 7.29
C HIS A 31 0.37 -8.86 5.93
N VAL A 32 0.31 -7.59 5.53
CA VAL A 32 0.86 -7.10 4.26
C VAL A 32 1.76 -5.91 4.56
N VAL A 33 2.94 -5.88 3.94
CA VAL A 33 3.85 -4.72 3.94
C VAL A 33 4.05 -4.28 2.50
N ARG A 34 3.66 -3.04 2.19
CA ARG A 34 3.87 -2.43 0.86
C ARG A 34 5.25 -1.78 0.84
N VAL A 35 6.11 -2.23 -0.08
CA VAL A 35 7.38 -1.57 -0.39
C VAL A 35 7.29 -1.00 -1.81
N GLY A 36 7.66 0.26 -1.97
CA GLY A 36 7.61 0.97 -3.24
C GLY A 36 8.32 2.31 -3.17
N SER A 37 8.32 3.04 -4.28
CA SER A 37 8.81 4.42 -4.34
C SER A 37 7.65 5.41 -4.22
N ALA A 38 7.96 6.63 -3.79
CA ALA A 38 7.04 7.76 -3.76
C ALA A 38 7.80 9.05 -4.09
N GLY A 39 7.08 10.04 -4.61
CA GLY A 39 7.59 11.41 -4.68
C GLY A 39 7.50 12.10 -3.32
N ALA A 40 8.38 13.06 -3.07
CA ALA A 40 8.32 13.92 -1.89
C ALA A 40 7.49 15.18 -2.19
N MET A 41 6.58 15.53 -1.28
CA MET A 41 5.87 16.82 -1.31
C MET A 41 6.56 17.88 -0.44
N GLN A 42 7.40 17.45 0.51
CA GLN A 42 8.14 18.32 1.39
C GLN A 42 9.59 18.46 0.91
N SER A 43 10.05 19.70 0.73
CA SER A 43 11.33 20.02 0.07
C SER A 43 12.57 19.51 0.79
N GLN A 44 12.48 19.22 2.08
CA GLN A 44 13.60 18.70 2.86
C GLN A 44 13.89 17.20 2.61
N ILE A 45 12.92 16.44 2.10
CA ILE A 45 13.08 15.00 1.88
C ILE A 45 13.90 14.79 0.61
N GLN A 46 15.06 14.16 0.74
CA GLN A 46 15.97 13.89 -0.38
C GLN A 46 15.63 12.58 -1.11
N LEU A 47 16.11 12.45 -2.36
CA LEU A 47 16.02 11.20 -3.11
C LEU A 47 16.75 10.06 -2.39
N GLY A 48 16.08 8.92 -2.27
CA GLY A 48 16.62 7.73 -1.62
C GLY A 48 16.42 7.68 -0.10
N GLU A 49 15.83 8.72 0.50
CA GLU A 49 15.40 8.65 1.89
C GLU A 49 14.28 7.61 2.09
N LEU A 50 14.32 6.92 3.22
CA LEU A 50 13.33 5.93 3.60
C LEU A 50 12.21 6.59 4.40
N ILE A 51 10.97 6.31 4.00
CA ILE A 51 9.78 6.80 4.68
C ILE A 51 8.95 5.62 5.14
N VAL A 52 8.57 5.63 6.41
CA VAL A 52 7.53 4.76 6.96
C VAL A 52 6.26 5.59 7.03
N ALA A 53 5.29 5.31 6.14
CA ALA A 53 4.02 6.01 6.14
C ALA A 53 3.10 5.43 7.21
N GLU A 54 2.53 6.30 8.06
CA GLU A 54 1.56 5.93 9.11
C GLU A 54 0.10 6.19 8.70
N GLY A 55 -0.11 6.88 7.58
CA GLY A 55 -1.42 7.14 6.99
C GLY A 55 -1.31 7.65 5.56
N ALA A 56 -2.43 7.70 4.84
CA ALA A 56 -2.50 8.10 3.45
C ALA A 56 -3.75 8.88 3.09
N VAL A 57 -3.61 9.88 2.21
CA VAL A 57 -4.75 10.55 1.59
C VAL A 57 -5.39 9.60 0.57
N ARG A 58 -6.68 9.31 0.74
CA ARG A 58 -7.45 8.37 -0.10
C ARG A 58 -7.93 8.98 -1.42
N ASP A 59 -7.00 9.51 -2.21
CA ASP A 59 -7.26 10.07 -3.54
C ASP A 59 -7.01 9.07 -4.69
N GLU A 60 -7.07 7.77 -4.37
CA GLU A 60 -6.82 6.68 -5.33
C GLU A 60 -8.10 6.13 -5.99
N GLY A 61 -9.28 6.46 -5.44
CA GLY A 61 -10.59 6.11 -5.99
C GLY A 61 -11.11 4.71 -5.66
N GLY A 62 -10.26 3.68 -5.60
CA GLY A 62 -10.64 2.30 -5.34
C GLY A 62 -11.19 2.06 -3.93
N SER A 63 -10.57 2.64 -2.90
CA SER A 63 -11.03 2.50 -1.51
C SER A 63 -12.41 3.11 -1.27
N LYS A 64 -12.85 4.08 -2.09
CA LYS A 64 -14.19 4.68 -2.01
C LYS A 64 -15.30 3.67 -2.29
N SER A 65 -14.99 2.60 -3.01
CA SER A 65 -15.92 1.49 -3.26
C SER A 65 -16.09 0.55 -2.07
N TYR A 66 -15.21 0.62 -1.07
CA TYR A 66 -15.20 -0.27 0.09
C TYR A 66 -15.78 0.40 1.35
N VAL A 67 -15.42 1.66 1.58
CA VAL A 67 -15.78 2.41 2.79
C VAL A 67 -15.95 3.89 2.48
N ASP A 68 -16.78 4.56 3.29
CA ASP A 68 -17.03 6.01 3.20
C ASP A 68 -15.73 6.82 3.22
N SER A 69 -15.72 7.97 2.55
CA SER A 69 -14.54 8.84 2.41
C SER A 69 -13.98 9.34 3.74
N ALA A 70 -14.80 9.40 4.80
CA ALA A 70 -14.38 9.79 6.15
C ALA A 70 -13.57 8.70 6.88
N TYR A 71 -13.60 7.46 6.40
CA TYR A 71 -12.84 6.36 7.02
C TYR A 71 -11.33 6.57 6.80
N PRO A 72 -10.49 6.55 7.85
CA PRO A 72 -9.06 6.84 7.72
C PRO A 72 -8.33 5.71 6.98
N ALA A 73 -7.28 6.06 6.24
CA ALA A 73 -6.28 5.15 5.71
C ALA A 73 -4.89 5.53 6.21
#